data_AF-A0A820NCT9-F1
#
_entry.id   AF-A0A820NCT9-F1
#
_cell.length_a   1.000
_cell.length_b   1.000
_cell.length_c   1.000
_cell.angle_alpha   90.00
_cell.angle_beta   90.00
_cell.angle_gamma   90.00
#
_symmetry.space_group_name_H-M   'P 1'
#
loop_
_entity.id
_entity.type
_entity.pdbx_description
1 polymer ?
#
loop_
_entity_poly.entity_id
_entity_poly.type
_entity_poly.pdbx_seq_one_letter_code
_entity_poly.pdbx_strand_id
1 'polypeptide(L)'
;MAILKAALRKSPVAKDVDMNLLAGVTKGFSGADLTEICQRACKLAIRESIEKEINLEKERQRNGQTAMDSDEPDPVPEIRRDHFEEAMKFARRSVSDNDIRKYEMFAQTLQQSRGFGSQFRFPDQQQQPSQGSGGSGGQGGHRPANNDDDDLYA
;
A
#
# COMPACT_ATOMS: atom_id res chain seq x y z
N MET A 1 -12.77 1.12 -2.63
CA MET A 1 -12.73 0.85 -1.16
C MET A 1 -11.61 -0.09 -0.70
N ALA A 2 -11.25 -1.15 -1.45
CA ALA A 2 -10.27 -2.15 -1.00
C ALA A 2 -8.90 -1.57 -0.60
N ILE A 3 -8.40 -0.57 -1.34
CA ILE A 3 -7.11 0.08 -1.07
C ILE A 3 -7.13 0.83 0.27
N LEU A 4 -8.15 1.65 0.54
CA LEU A 4 -8.29 2.37 1.82
C LEU A 4 -8.33 1.40 3.00
N LYS A 5 -9.13 0.33 2.89
CA LYS A 5 -9.21 -0.74 3.90
C LYS A 5 -7.86 -1.46 4.10
N ALA A 6 -7.12 -1.71 3.02
CA ALA A 6 -5.82 -2.36 3.09
C ALA A 6 -4.78 -1.44 3.75
N ALA A 7 -4.75 -0.16 3.39
CA ALA A 7 -3.84 0.84 3.93
C ALA A 7 -4.07 1.07 5.44
N LEU A 8 -5.32 1.01 5.90
CA LEU A 8 -5.70 1.23 7.30
C LEU A 8 -5.88 -0.08 8.09
N ARG A 9 -5.55 -1.24 7.52
CA ARG A 9 -5.84 -2.56 8.13
C ARG A 9 -5.28 -2.75 9.55
N LYS A 10 -4.16 -2.08 9.86
CA LYS A 10 -3.47 -2.15 11.14
C LYS A 10 -3.54 -0.84 11.93
N SER A 11 -4.37 0.11 11.50
CA SER A 11 -4.49 1.41 12.13
C SER A 11 -5.86 1.53 12.80
N PRO A 12 -5.94 2.02 14.05
CA PRO A 12 -7.23 2.29 14.69
C PRO A 12 -7.91 3.47 13.97
N VAL A 13 -9.11 3.24 13.45
CA VAL A 13 -9.90 4.25 12.75
C VAL A 13 -11.21 4.43 13.48
N ALA A 14 -11.57 5.68 13.76
CA ALA A 14 -12.78 6.01 14.47
C ALA A 14 -14.03 5.66 13.66
N LYS A 15 -15.12 5.34 14.36
CA LYS A 15 -16.39 4.91 13.76
C LYS A 15 -17.08 6.00 12.94
N ASP A 16 -16.70 7.25 13.12
CA ASP A 16 -17.23 8.42 12.41
C ASP A 16 -16.60 8.62 11.02
N VAL A 17 -15.60 7.82 10.64
CA VAL A 17 -14.96 7.89 9.33
C VAL A 17 -15.74 7.05 8.30
N ASP A 18 -16.43 7.74 7.38
CA ASP A 18 -17.13 7.08 6.27
C ASP A 18 -16.17 6.79 5.09
N MET A 19 -15.76 5.52 4.99
CA MET A 19 -14.91 5.01 3.92
C MET A 19 -15.60 4.99 2.55
N ASN A 20 -16.93 4.94 2.49
CA ASN A 20 -17.68 5.00 1.23
C ASN A 20 -17.67 6.42 0.68
N LEU A 21 -17.88 7.40 1.56
CA LEU A 21 -17.75 8.82 1.20
C LEU A 21 -16.36 9.12 0.64
N LEU A 22 -15.30 8.71 1.37
CA LEU A 22 -13.92 8.87 0.91
C LEU A 22 -13.70 8.24 -0.46
N ALA A 23 -14.16 7.00 -0.67
CA ALA A 23 -14.03 6.34 -1.97
C ALA A 23 -14.79 7.06 -3.10
N GLY A 24 -15.93 7.70 -2.78
CA GLY A 24 -16.72 8.48 -3.73
C GLY A 24 -16.02 9.76 -4.18
N VAL A 25 -15.38 10.48 -3.26
CA VAL A 25 -14.69 11.75 -3.55
C VAL A 25 -13.29 11.56 -4.14
N THR A 26 -12.68 10.38 -3.97
CA THR A 26 -11.34 10.07 -4.51
C THR A 26 -11.38 9.38 -5.88
N LYS A 27 -12.38 9.66 -6.74
CA LYS A 27 -12.44 9.07 -8.08
C LYS A 27 -11.24 9.54 -8.92
N GLY A 28 -10.56 8.60 -9.57
CA GLY A 28 -9.37 8.88 -10.40
C GLY A 28 -8.07 9.05 -9.61
N PHE A 29 -8.10 8.89 -8.29
CA PHE A 29 -6.89 8.78 -7.48
C PHE A 29 -6.22 7.42 -7.73
N SER A 30 -4.90 7.42 -7.80
CA SER A 30 -4.11 6.19 -7.85
C SER A 30 -4.10 5.48 -6.49
N GLY A 31 -3.68 4.22 -6.45
CA GLY A 31 -3.49 3.51 -5.18
C GLY A 31 -2.43 4.17 -4.28
N ALA A 32 -1.42 4.81 -4.88
CA ALA A 32 -0.41 5.57 -4.15
C ALA A 32 -1.02 6.83 -3.51
N ASP A 33 -1.85 7.57 -4.27
CA ASP A 33 -2.51 8.79 -3.77
C ASP A 33 -3.42 8.46 -2.58
N LEU A 34 -4.20 7.37 -2.67
CA LEU A 34 -5.04 6.89 -1.57
C LEU A 34 -4.22 6.50 -0.34
N THR A 35 -3.05 5.88 -0.55
CA THR A 35 -2.15 5.50 0.54
C THR A 35 -1.54 6.73 1.20
N GLU A 36 -1.17 7.74 0.43
CA GLU A 36 -0.65 9.01 0.96
C GLU A 36 -1.68 9.72 1.84
N ILE A 37 -2.95 9.77 1.42
CA ILE A 37 -4.04 10.33 2.24
C ILE A 37 -4.13 9.62 3.59
N CYS A 38 -4.15 8.28 3.59
CA CYS A 38 -4.20 7.49 4.82
C CYS A 38 -2.97 7.74 5.73
N GLN A 39 -1.77 7.80 5.14
CA GLN A 39 -0.55 8.07 5.90
C GLN A 39 -0.55 9.47 6.49
N ARG A 40 -1.04 10.47 5.75
CA ARG A 40 -1.13 11.85 6.22
C ARG A 40 -2.14 11.98 7.37
N ALA A 41 -3.31 11.37 7.26
CA ALA A 41 -4.30 11.33 8.34
C ALA A 41 -3.73 10.65 9.60
N CYS A 42 -3.02 9.54 9.44
CA CYS A 42 -2.34 8.87 10.55
C CYS A 42 -1.28 9.76 11.22
N LYS A 43 -0.45 10.45 10.43
CA LYS A 43 0.56 11.39 10.96
C LYS A 43 -0.07 12.57 11.70
N LEU A 44 -1.23 13.05 11.25
CA LEU A 44 -1.96 14.10 11.94
C LEU A 44 -2.47 13.63 13.31
N ALA A 45 -3.02 12.42 13.38
CA ALA A 45 -3.45 11.82 14.65
C ALA A 45 -2.28 11.68 15.65
N ILE A 46 -1.13 11.18 15.17
CA ILE A 46 0.08 11.05 16.00
C ILE A 46 0.56 12.43 16.47
N ARG A 47 0.58 13.43 15.59
CA ARG A 47 0.98 14.80 15.96
C ARG A 47 0.06 15.37 17.04
N GLU A 48 -1.26 15.19 16.89
CA GLU A 48 -2.22 15.66 17.89
C GLU A 48 -2.05 14.95 19.24
N SER A 49 -1.79 13.63 19.24
CA SER A 49 -1.52 12.87 20.46
C SER A 49 -0.35 13.47 21.24
N ILE A 50 0.79 13.67 20.55
CA ILE A 50 2.01 14.26 21.13
C ILE A 50 1.75 15.68 21.65
N GLU A 51 1.03 16.51 20.89
CA GLU A 51 0.72 17.88 21.32
C GLU A 51 -0.14 17.93 22.58
N LYS A 52 -1.12 17.01 22.70
CA LYS A 52 -1.97 16.89 23.89
C LYS A 52 -1.21 16.38 25.10
N GLU A 53 -0.36 15.37 24.91
CA GLU A 53 0.50 14.83 25.97
C GLU A 53 1.42 15.93 26.55
N ILE A 54 2.10 16.69 25.68
CA ILE A 54 2.96 17.81 26.09
C ILE A 54 2.16 18.89 26.85
N ASN A 55 0.95 19.21 26.41
CA ASN A 55 0.12 20.22 27.08
C ASN A 55 -0.36 19.76 28.46
N LEU A 56 -0.76 18.49 28.56
CA LEU A 56 -1.18 17.89 29.83
C LEU A 56 -0.01 17.83 30.82
N GLU A 57 1.19 17.49 30.34
CA GLU A 57 2.40 17.50 31.17
C GLU A 57 2.74 18.91 31.66
N LYS A 58 2.67 19.93 30.78
CA LYS A 58 2.86 21.33 31.18
C LYS A 58 1.83 21.80 32.22
N GLU A 59 0.57 21.38 32.10
CA GLU A 59 -0.46 21.64 33.10
C GLU A 59 -0.17 20.98 34.43
N ARG A 60 0.28 19.73 34.41
CA ARG A 60 0.65 18.98 35.61
C ARG A 60 1.84 19.60 36.33
N GLN A 61 2.86 20.04 35.58
CA GLN A 61 4.02 20.77 36.10
C GLN A 61 3.60 22.10 36.73
N ARG A 62 2.66 22.84 36.13
CA ARG A 62 2.10 24.07 36.72
C ARG A 62 1.31 23.81 38.00
N ASN A 63 0.62 22.68 38.09
CA ASN A 63 -0.19 22.30 39.25
C ASN A 63 0.62 21.59 40.35
N GLY A 64 1.94 21.44 40.20
CA GLY A 64 2.83 20.89 41.23
C GLY A 64 2.71 19.38 41.46
N GLN A 65 2.15 18.64 40.50
CA GLN A 65 1.97 17.19 40.61
C GLN A 65 3.07 16.44 39.84
N THR A 66 4.02 15.81 40.54
CA THR A 66 5.22 15.19 39.93
C THR A 66 5.12 13.66 39.83
N ALA A 67 3.92 13.09 39.83
CA ALA A 67 3.75 11.65 39.62
C ALA A 67 3.71 11.37 38.12
N MET A 68 4.80 10.82 37.60
CA MET A 68 4.88 10.17 36.29
C MET A 68 4.26 8.78 36.43
N ASP A 69 2.98 8.63 36.09
CA ASP A 69 2.42 7.29 35.83
C ASP A 69 2.61 7.00 34.35
N SER A 70 3.41 5.98 34.05
CA SER A 70 3.76 5.54 32.70
C SER A 70 2.59 4.91 31.93
N ASP A 71 1.41 4.82 32.55
CA ASP A 71 0.20 4.19 32.01
C ASP A 71 -0.88 5.22 31.61
N GLU A 72 -0.51 6.48 31.38
CA GLU A 72 -1.46 7.49 30.90
C GLU A 72 -2.05 7.06 29.54
N PRO A 73 -3.39 7.02 29.41
CA PRO A 73 -4.02 6.62 28.16
C PRO A 73 -3.73 7.64 27.05
N ASP A 74 -3.44 7.13 25.85
CA ASP A 74 -3.21 7.97 24.66
C ASP A 74 -4.39 8.94 24.46
N PRO A 75 -4.15 10.26 24.42
CA PRO A 75 -5.21 11.25 24.25
C PRO A 75 -5.87 11.22 22.86
N VAL A 76 -5.27 10.56 21.87
CA VAL A 76 -5.82 10.38 20.51
C VAL A 76 -5.63 8.92 20.06
N PRO A 77 -6.48 7.99 20.57
CA PRO A 77 -6.30 6.57 20.32
C PRO A 77 -6.71 6.12 18.90
N GLU A 78 -7.47 6.94 18.17
CA GLU A 78 -8.04 6.58 16.87
C GLU A 78 -7.88 7.70 15.83
N ILE A 79 -7.72 7.32 14.56
CA ILE A 79 -7.75 8.26 13.44
C ILE A 79 -9.20 8.67 13.19
N ARG A 80 -9.53 9.89 13.59
CA ARG A 80 -10.83 10.55 13.42
C ARG A 80 -11.05 11.20 12.05
N ARG A 81 -12.30 11.62 11.81
CA ARG A 81 -12.74 12.31 10.58
C ARG A 81 -11.96 13.58 10.27
N ASP A 82 -11.67 14.39 11.28
CA ASP A 82 -10.95 15.67 11.12
C ASP A 82 -9.52 15.49 10.60
N HIS A 83 -8.83 14.41 10.98
CA HIS A 83 -7.53 14.08 10.38
C HIS A 83 -7.65 13.78 8.88
N PHE A 84 -8.72 13.11 8.46
CA PHE A 84 -8.98 12.85 7.04
C PHE A 84 -9.39 14.11 6.28
N GLU A 85 -10.19 14.99 6.89
CA GLU A 85 -10.55 16.29 6.31
C GLU A 85 -9.31 17.15 6.05
N GLU A 86 -8.41 17.23 7.03
CA GLU A 86 -7.15 17.96 6.89
C GLU A 86 -6.21 17.30 5.87
N ALA A 87 -6.12 15.96 5.88
CA ALA A 87 -5.33 15.24 4.87
C ALA A 87 -5.86 15.48 3.44
N MET A 88 -7.18 15.54 3.27
CA MET A 88 -7.83 15.71 1.97
C MET A 88 -7.58 17.09 1.36
N LYS A 89 -7.33 18.13 2.16
CA LYS A 89 -7.01 19.49 1.66
C LYS A 89 -5.77 19.52 0.75
N PHE A 90 -4.84 18.60 0.98
CA PHE A 90 -3.59 18.50 0.22
C PHE A 90 -3.58 17.33 -0.75
N ALA A 91 -4.65 16.55 -0.80
CA ALA A 91 -4.76 15.39 -1.64
C ALA A 91 -4.87 15.82 -3.12
N ARG A 92 -4.00 15.28 -3.96
CA ARG A 92 -3.99 15.56 -5.40
C ARG A 92 -3.81 14.28 -6.19
N ARG A 93 -4.52 14.15 -7.31
CA ARG A 93 -4.31 13.05 -8.26
C ARG A 93 -2.93 13.16 -8.87
N SER A 94 -2.14 12.10 -8.77
CA SER A 94 -0.83 12.04 -9.41
C SER A 94 -0.92 11.74 -10.92
N VAL A 95 -2.00 11.05 -11.35
CA VAL A 95 -2.17 10.63 -12.75
C VAL A 95 -3.17 11.52 -13.49
N SER A 96 -2.75 12.05 -14.64
CA SER A 96 -3.55 12.93 -15.47
C SER A 96 -4.62 12.18 -16.28
N ASP A 97 -5.69 12.87 -16.68
CA ASP A 97 -6.73 12.28 -17.54
C ASP A 97 -6.21 11.91 -18.93
N ASN A 98 -5.15 12.60 -19.41
CA ASN A 98 -4.53 12.28 -20.70
C ASN A 98 -3.83 10.92 -20.63
N ASP A 99 -3.10 10.67 -19.54
CA ASP A 99 -2.41 9.39 -19.34
C ASP A 99 -3.42 8.27 -19.17
N ILE A 100 -4.51 8.47 -18.41
CA ILE A 100 -5.58 7.48 -18.26
C ILE A 100 -6.15 7.08 -19.64
N ARG A 101 -6.47 8.05 -20.50
CA ARG A 101 -7.01 7.75 -21.85
C ARG A 101 -6.02 6.97 -22.70
N LYS A 102 -4.74 7.36 -22.68
CA LYS A 102 -3.68 6.65 -23.42
C LYS A 102 -3.54 5.20 -22.93
N TYR A 103 -3.55 4.99 -21.61
CA TYR A 103 -3.50 3.66 -21.01
C TYR A 103 -4.73 2.82 -21.37
N GLU A 104 -5.93 3.40 -21.37
CA GLU A 104 -7.15 2.71 -21.77
C GLU A 104 -7.12 2.27 -23.24
N MET A 105 -6.71 3.17 -24.15
CA MET A 105 -6.56 2.85 -25.58
C MET A 105 -5.53 1.74 -25.82
N PHE A 106 -4.39 1.81 -25.11
CA PHE A 106 -3.36 0.79 -25.19
C PHE A 106 -3.85 -0.55 -24.65
N ALA A 107 -4.51 -0.57 -23.49
CA ALA A 107 -5.04 -1.79 -22.88
C ALA A 107 -6.09 -2.47 -23.77
N GLN A 108 -7.02 -1.71 -24.37
CA GLN A 108 -8.02 -2.25 -25.29
C GLN A 108 -7.38 -2.87 -26.55
N THR A 109 -6.38 -2.20 -27.13
CA THR A 109 -5.67 -2.70 -28.31
C THR A 109 -4.86 -3.96 -28.00
N LEU A 110 -4.21 -4.02 -26.82
CA LEU A 110 -3.46 -5.19 -26.37
C LEU A 110 -4.40 -6.38 -26.12
N GLN A 111 -5.56 -6.15 -25.52
CA GLN A 111 -6.53 -7.19 -25.19
C GLN A 111 -7.28 -7.72 -26.43
N GLN A 112 -7.43 -6.89 -27.48
CA GLN A 112 -7.93 -7.33 -28.80
C GLN A 112 -6.89 -8.13 -29.60
N SER A 113 -5.60 -7.78 -29.49
CA SER A 113 -4.52 -8.45 -30.25
C SER A 113 -4.01 -9.74 -29.60
N ARG A 114 -4.13 -9.86 -28.28
CA ARG A 114 -3.83 -11.08 -27.53
C ARG A 114 -4.88 -11.26 -26.44
N GLY A 115 -5.58 -12.38 -26.46
CA GLY A 115 -6.39 -12.88 -25.34
C GLY A 115 -5.50 -13.22 -24.12
N PHE A 116 -4.82 -12.21 -23.57
CA PHE A 116 -3.81 -12.35 -22.55
C PHE A 116 -4.50 -12.58 -21.20
N GLY A 117 -4.40 -13.82 -20.72
CA GLY A 117 -5.06 -14.30 -19.51
C GLY A 117 -5.74 -15.67 -19.66
N SER A 118 -5.98 -16.14 -20.89
CA SER A 118 -6.60 -17.47 -21.12
C SER A 118 -5.59 -18.64 -21.07
N GLN A 119 -4.28 -18.37 -21.02
CA GLN A 119 -3.23 -19.40 -21.13
C GLN A 119 -2.38 -19.59 -19.86
N PHE A 120 -2.66 -18.85 -18.78
CA PHE A 120 -1.98 -19.10 -17.51
C PHE A 120 -2.70 -20.21 -16.75
N ARG A 121 -2.18 -21.44 -16.87
CA ARG A 121 -2.60 -22.61 -16.11
C ARG A 121 -1.47 -22.99 -15.16
N PHE A 122 -1.73 -22.99 -13.85
CA PHE A 122 -0.80 -23.61 -12.91
C PHE A 122 -0.64 -25.09 -13.29
N PRO A 123 0.59 -25.65 -13.33
CA PRO A 123 0.74 -27.08 -13.53
C PRO A 123 -0.02 -27.81 -12.42
N ASP A 124 -0.98 -28.66 -12.79
CA ASP A 124 -1.64 -29.55 -11.85
C ASP A 124 -0.57 -30.46 -11.25
N GLN A 125 -0.34 -30.33 -9.95
CA GLN A 125 0.59 -31.17 -9.21
C GLN A 125 -0.05 -32.55 -9.07
N GLN A 126 0.01 -33.37 -10.12
CA GLN A 126 -0.38 -34.77 -10.06
C GLN A 126 0.56 -35.50 -9.10
N GLN A 127 -0.01 -35.95 -7.98
CA GLN A 127 0.57 -36.89 -7.04
C GLN A 127 1.03 -38.18 -7.78
N GLN A 128 2.23 -38.63 -7.42
CA GLN A 128 2.83 -39.91 -7.85
C GLN A 128 1.91 -41.11 -7.61
N PRO A 129 2.12 -42.18 -8.40
CA PRO A 129 2.56 -43.42 -7.79
C PRO A 129 3.85 -43.95 -8.43
N SER A 130 4.63 -44.61 -7.57
CA SER A 130 5.90 -45.28 -7.82
C SER A 130 5.89 -46.30 -8.98
N GLN A 131 7.03 -46.47 -9.65
CA GLN A 131 7.80 -47.73 -9.76
C GLN A 131 8.54 -47.86 -11.11
N GLY A 132 9.85 -48.13 -11.08
CA GLY A 132 10.53 -48.89 -12.13
C GLY A 132 11.69 -48.24 -12.91
N SER A 133 12.92 -48.61 -12.52
CA SER A 133 14.00 -49.13 -13.39
C SER A 133 14.56 -48.30 -14.56
N GLY A 134 15.87 -48.00 -14.48
CA GLY A 134 16.81 -48.37 -15.56
C GLY A 134 17.64 -47.26 -16.23
N GLY A 135 18.97 -47.30 -16.01
CA GLY A 135 19.94 -47.36 -17.11
C GLY A 135 20.49 -46.07 -17.76
N SER A 136 21.71 -45.73 -17.35
CA SER A 136 22.90 -45.30 -18.15
C SER A 136 22.84 -44.22 -19.26
N GLY A 137 23.70 -43.20 -19.07
CA GLY A 137 24.79 -42.88 -20.01
C GLY A 137 24.53 -41.82 -21.09
N GLY A 138 25.41 -40.80 -21.16
CA GLY A 138 25.53 -39.97 -22.38
C GLY A 138 26.01 -38.54 -22.17
N GLN A 139 27.31 -38.33 -22.41
CA GLN A 139 28.08 -37.08 -22.42
C GLN A 139 27.69 -36.10 -23.56
N GLY A 140 27.79 -34.79 -23.32
CA GLY A 140 27.74 -33.77 -24.39
C GLY A 140 27.70 -32.35 -23.83
N GLY A 141 28.86 -31.70 -23.71
CA GLY A 141 28.99 -30.32 -23.23
C GLY A 141 28.47 -29.26 -24.21
N HIS A 142 28.33 -28.02 -23.72
CA HIS A 142 28.69 -26.73 -24.32
C HIS A 142 28.31 -25.60 -23.33
N ARG A 143 29.31 -24.96 -22.71
CA ARG A 143 29.17 -23.65 -22.04
C ARG A 143 29.72 -22.59 -23.00
N PRO A 144 29.04 -21.45 -23.22
CA PRO A 144 29.73 -20.23 -23.58
C PRO A 144 29.92 -19.37 -22.33
N ALA A 145 31.16 -18.91 -22.17
CA ALA A 145 31.58 -17.90 -21.22
C ALA A 145 31.25 -16.49 -21.75
N ASN A 146 31.05 -15.59 -20.80
CA ASN A 146 31.12 -14.13 -20.80
C ASN A 146 31.54 -13.43 -22.11
N ASN A 147 30.75 -12.43 -22.49
CA ASN A 147 31.24 -11.15 -22.98
C ASN A 147 30.40 -10.04 -22.32
N ASP A 148 31.00 -9.48 -21.29
CA ASP A 148 31.08 -8.07 -20.88
C ASP A 148 30.19 -7.03 -21.60
N ASP A 149 29.49 -6.26 -20.76
CA ASP A 149 29.33 -4.81 -20.79
C ASP A 149 28.76 -4.13 -22.05
N ASP A 150 27.43 -3.91 -22.04
CA ASP A 150 26.81 -2.81 -22.79
C ASP A 150 26.14 -1.84 -21.78
N ASP A 151 26.86 -0.75 -21.51
CA ASP A 151 26.49 0.37 -20.65
C ASP A 151 25.16 1.03 -21.07
N LEU A 152 24.17 0.99 -20.18
CA LEU A 152 22.83 1.55 -20.38
C LEU A 152 22.67 2.98 -19.82
N TYR A 153 23.69 3.84 -19.92
CA TYR A 153 23.58 5.28 -19.59
C TYR A 153 24.61 6.15 -20.36
N ALA A 154 24.46 6.24 -21.68
CA ALA A 154 25.01 7.35 -22.47
C ALA A 154 23.88 8.18 -23.09
#